data_AF-A0A3B0UUB3-F1
#
_entry.id   AF-A0A3B0UUB3-F1
#
_cell.length_a   1.000
_cell.length_b   1.000
_cell.length_c   1.000
_cell.angle_alpha   90.00
_cell.angle_beta   90.00
_cell.angle_gamma   90.00
#
_symmetry.space_group_name_H-M   'P 1'
#
loop_
_entity.id
_entity.type
_entity.pdbx_description
1 polymer ?
#
loop_
_entity_poly.entity_id
_entity_poly.type
_entity_poly.pdbx_seq_one_letter_code
_entity_poly.pdbx_strand_id
1 'polypeptide(L)'
;MSFKLFILQTFGKIKPTEKIEARRAALWDDYQEFLKVEESDELKDYLELEKWVNSEDFKKRKKEIESLRFKGSREFNQLNEFTRLAKSKEIKKYLQLKDSEELKRFEGIKKSEKLKTFYELRDFVEEGEYQKEKKQIKGQVYKGSVEERQLLEFVKLKKSKLLKAYFELHGSKELAEHNEFSESTELRDYLRLRNSPERDKEKKKKLRELKRGFRIKKYFRFERSQKLKLYREALGSHNLERYYELETIINSDDFIQRKAYLQDKTKFEKSNAYAKFNQYKQLKNDRGIKFFLAFEKSKSYKNYLDVKDSFDLKRYFELKKITESEEFLKRKAYLEDKKKWEKSEEYSKQQHFLSMKKFPHLVKYFKYLGKNDFDFFKNWEVVFEELFDTGKLDEDKWITNSFWGNKLVKGSFSQIGDLQCFNSGKNIVLDNKKLKIQVKKEHAKGKVWNPASGFMPADFEYTSDMLCSGESFWLEEGIVEAKILFNPVKQVVSFFYLLGEKASPQVNLLEMGAKNRVGTF
;
A
#
# COMPACT_ATOMS: atom_id res chain seq x y z
N MET A 1 -38.18 -85.85 1.97
CA MET A 1 -37.63 -84.85 2.92
C MET A 1 -38.39 -85.00 4.24
N SER A 2 -37.70 -85.06 5.40
CA SER A 2 -38.39 -85.17 6.71
C SER A 2 -39.22 -83.91 6.97
N PHE A 3 -40.47 -84.06 7.42
CA PHE A 3 -41.36 -82.93 7.75
C PHE A 3 -40.73 -81.97 8.76
N LYS A 4 -39.88 -82.49 9.66
CA LYS A 4 -39.10 -81.69 10.62
C LYS A 4 -38.06 -80.79 9.93
N LEU A 5 -37.31 -81.31 8.97
CA LEU A 5 -36.32 -80.53 8.21
C LEU A 5 -37.02 -79.48 7.33
N PHE A 6 -38.15 -79.85 6.73
CA PHE A 6 -38.99 -78.92 5.98
C PHE A 6 -39.45 -77.75 6.87
N ILE A 7 -40.02 -78.01 8.06
CA ILE A 7 -40.39 -76.97 9.03
C ILE A 7 -39.19 -76.11 9.43
N LEU A 8 -38.04 -76.72 9.74
CA LEU A 8 -36.85 -75.98 10.14
C LEU A 8 -36.33 -75.06 9.01
N GLN A 9 -36.47 -75.48 7.76
CA GLN A 9 -36.12 -74.68 6.59
C GLN A 9 -37.15 -73.58 6.31
N THR A 10 -38.46 -73.88 6.38
CA THR A 10 -39.54 -72.90 6.11
C THR A 10 -39.60 -71.79 7.15
N PHE A 11 -39.32 -72.11 8.42
CA PHE A 11 -39.27 -71.12 9.50
C PHE A 11 -37.87 -70.51 9.70
N GLY A 12 -36.94 -70.71 8.74
CA GLY A 12 -35.64 -70.02 8.70
C GLY A 12 -34.63 -70.44 9.77
N LYS A 13 -34.87 -71.54 10.48
CA LYS A 13 -33.92 -72.12 11.46
C LYS A 13 -32.72 -72.78 10.77
N ILE A 14 -32.88 -73.25 9.53
CA ILE A 14 -31.79 -73.67 8.64
C ILE A 14 -31.68 -72.65 7.51
N LYS A 15 -30.54 -71.96 7.42
CA LYS A 15 -30.29 -70.98 6.34
C LYS A 15 -29.95 -71.73 5.04
N PRO A 16 -30.44 -71.27 3.88
CA PRO A 16 -30.02 -71.81 2.58
C PRO A 16 -28.49 -71.72 2.44
N THR A 17 -27.85 -72.78 1.95
CA THR A 17 -26.40 -72.84 1.75
C THR A 17 -25.90 -71.67 0.90
N GLU A 18 -26.62 -71.32 -0.17
CA GLU A 18 -26.33 -70.17 -1.03
C GLU A 18 -26.24 -68.85 -0.24
N LYS A 19 -27.10 -68.65 0.78
CA LYS A 19 -27.06 -67.46 1.62
C LYS A 19 -25.90 -67.47 2.61
N ILE A 20 -25.43 -68.65 3.03
CA ILE A 20 -24.26 -68.78 3.91
C ILE A 20 -23.00 -68.47 3.09
N GLU A 21 -22.85 -69.10 1.92
CA GLU A 21 -21.74 -68.88 1.00
C GLU A 21 -21.67 -67.42 0.55
N ALA A 22 -22.80 -66.84 0.10
CA ALA A 22 -22.85 -65.43 -0.28
C ALA A 22 -22.46 -64.48 0.85
N ARG A 23 -22.82 -64.79 2.10
CA ARG A 23 -22.40 -63.99 3.27
C ARG A 23 -20.92 -64.14 3.56
N ARG A 24 -20.38 -65.36 3.48
CA ARG A 24 -18.94 -65.61 3.68
C ARG A 24 -18.12 -64.92 2.60
N ALA A 25 -18.53 -65.03 1.35
CA ALA A 25 -17.89 -64.35 0.22
C ALA A 25 -17.93 -62.82 0.38
N ALA A 26 -19.10 -62.25 0.70
CA ALA A 26 -19.21 -60.81 0.94
C ALA A 26 -18.34 -60.34 2.13
N LEU A 27 -18.25 -61.14 3.20
CA LEU A 27 -17.40 -60.82 4.35
C LEU A 27 -15.90 -60.94 4.00
N TRP A 28 -15.54 -61.88 3.13
CA TRP A 28 -14.18 -62.00 2.61
C TRP A 28 -13.82 -60.80 1.73
N ASP A 29 -14.70 -60.38 0.83
CA ASP A 29 -14.51 -59.19 0.01
C ASP A 29 -14.36 -57.93 0.88
N ASP A 30 -15.21 -57.79 1.90
CA ASP A 30 -15.12 -56.72 2.89
C ASP A 30 -13.77 -56.75 3.65
N TYR A 31 -13.25 -57.94 3.97
CA TYR A 31 -11.96 -58.09 4.64
C TYR A 31 -10.78 -57.70 3.73
N GLN A 32 -10.83 -58.10 2.45
CA GLN A 32 -9.82 -57.72 1.47
C GLN A 32 -9.82 -56.21 1.22
N GLU A 33 -10.99 -55.58 1.16
CA GLU A 33 -11.11 -54.12 1.08
C GLU A 33 -10.58 -53.45 2.36
N PHE A 34 -10.89 -53.99 3.54
CA PHE A 34 -10.37 -53.49 4.81
C PHE A 34 -8.84 -53.43 4.82
N LEU A 35 -8.15 -54.52 4.43
CA LEU A 35 -6.69 -54.58 4.38
C LEU A 35 -6.10 -53.56 3.39
N LYS A 36 -6.72 -53.41 2.21
CA LYS A 36 -6.28 -52.42 1.22
C LYS A 36 -6.40 -50.98 1.74
N VAL A 37 -7.47 -50.67 2.47
CA VAL A 37 -7.67 -49.34 3.05
C VAL A 37 -6.70 -49.08 4.20
N GLU A 38 -6.42 -50.09 5.02
CA GLU A 38 -5.48 -50.01 6.14
C GLU A 38 -4.09 -49.54 5.69
N GLU A 39 -3.63 -50.00 4.52
CA GLU A 39 -2.34 -49.64 3.94
C GLU A 39 -2.38 -48.38 3.05
N SER A 40 -3.56 -47.81 2.81
CA SER A 40 -3.73 -46.73 1.83
C SER A 40 -3.20 -45.37 2.32
N ASP A 41 -2.62 -44.59 1.41
CA ASP A 41 -2.26 -43.19 1.70
C ASP A 41 -3.50 -42.31 1.92
N GLU A 42 -4.65 -42.71 1.36
CA GLU A 42 -5.92 -42.01 1.58
C GLU A 42 -6.38 -42.10 3.04
N LEU A 43 -6.21 -43.25 3.69
CA LEU A 43 -6.49 -43.37 5.13
C LEU A 43 -5.52 -42.51 5.96
N LYS A 44 -4.24 -42.44 5.56
CA LYS A 44 -3.26 -41.58 6.25
C LYS A 44 -3.67 -40.11 6.17
N ASP A 45 -4.00 -39.62 4.97
CA ASP A 45 -4.49 -38.25 4.77
C ASP A 45 -5.78 -37.98 5.55
N TYR A 46 -6.72 -38.92 5.56
CA TYR A 46 -7.93 -38.83 6.38
C TYR A 46 -7.61 -38.59 7.86
N LEU A 47 -6.70 -39.38 8.43
CA LEU A 47 -6.32 -39.30 9.85
C LEU A 47 -5.56 -38.01 10.17
N GLU A 48 -4.70 -37.55 9.27
CA GLU A 48 -4.01 -36.27 9.40
C GLU A 48 -4.99 -35.09 9.37
N LEU A 49 -5.92 -35.09 8.42
CA LEU A 49 -6.98 -34.09 8.32
C LEU A 49 -7.92 -34.13 9.53
N GLU A 50 -8.30 -35.31 10.02
CA GLU A 50 -9.11 -35.44 11.23
C GLU A 50 -8.41 -34.82 12.44
N LYS A 51 -7.13 -35.13 12.64
CA LYS A 51 -6.32 -34.57 13.71
C LYS A 51 -6.21 -33.05 13.58
N TRP A 52 -5.98 -32.54 12.37
CA TRP A 52 -5.85 -31.11 12.11
C TRP A 52 -7.18 -30.37 12.31
N VAL A 53 -8.30 -30.85 11.78
CA VAL A 53 -9.64 -30.24 11.95
C VAL A 53 -10.08 -30.23 13.42
N ASN A 54 -9.68 -31.23 14.20
CA ASN A 54 -9.99 -31.30 15.62
C ASN A 54 -9.03 -30.51 16.52
N SER A 55 -7.92 -30.00 15.96
CA SER A 55 -6.91 -29.25 16.71
C SER A 55 -7.44 -27.90 17.23
N GLU A 56 -6.87 -27.45 18.36
CA GLU A 56 -7.17 -26.11 18.89
C GLU A 56 -6.70 -25.00 17.95
N ASP A 57 -5.61 -25.22 17.21
CA ASP A 57 -5.10 -24.24 16.26
C ASP A 57 -6.07 -24.00 15.10
N PHE A 58 -6.66 -25.06 14.54
CA PHE A 58 -7.72 -24.92 13.53
C PHE A 58 -8.93 -24.16 14.08
N LYS A 59 -9.40 -24.52 15.29
CA LYS A 59 -10.55 -23.84 15.93
C LYS A 59 -10.27 -22.37 16.19
N LYS A 60 -9.06 -22.02 16.66
CA LYS A 60 -8.62 -20.63 16.84
C LYS A 60 -8.58 -19.91 15.50
N ARG A 61 -7.95 -20.51 14.49
CA ARG A 61 -7.81 -19.91 13.16
C ARG A 61 -9.15 -19.64 12.50
N LYS A 62 -10.09 -20.57 12.59
CA LYS A 62 -11.47 -20.39 12.12
C LYS A 62 -12.14 -19.19 12.79
N LYS A 63 -12.09 -19.15 14.13
CA LYS A 63 -12.65 -18.02 14.90
C LYS A 63 -12.00 -16.70 14.54
N GLU A 64 -10.67 -16.67 14.38
CA GLU A 64 -9.94 -15.48 13.95
C GLU A 64 -10.47 -14.97 12.61
N ILE A 65 -10.50 -15.81 11.57
CA ILE A 65 -10.96 -15.44 10.23
C ILE A 65 -12.41 -14.95 10.27
N GLU A 66 -13.30 -15.66 10.96
CA GLU A 66 -14.71 -15.27 11.12
C GLU A 66 -14.88 -13.95 11.90
N SER A 67 -13.98 -13.67 12.85
CA SER A 67 -14.02 -12.44 13.66
C SER A 67 -13.55 -11.20 12.92
N LEU A 68 -12.76 -11.35 11.85
CA LEU A 68 -12.24 -10.22 11.08
C LEU A 68 -13.40 -9.44 10.44
N ARG A 69 -13.46 -8.14 10.73
CA ARG A 69 -14.47 -7.24 10.19
C ARG A 69 -13.82 -5.94 9.79
N PHE A 70 -14.35 -5.32 8.74
CA PHE A 70 -13.88 -4.00 8.34
C PHE A 70 -14.16 -2.96 9.43
N LYS A 71 -15.39 -2.91 9.95
CA LYS A 71 -15.71 -1.98 11.05
C LYS A 71 -14.87 -2.27 12.29
N GLY A 72 -14.15 -1.25 12.76
CA GLY A 72 -13.23 -1.36 13.91
C GLY A 72 -11.81 -1.81 13.54
N SER A 73 -11.54 -2.13 12.27
CA SER A 73 -10.20 -2.45 11.80
C SER A 73 -9.32 -1.20 11.66
N ARG A 74 -8.01 -1.40 11.54
CA ARG A 74 -7.05 -0.33 11.22
C ARG A 74 -7.42 0.38 9.92
N GLU A 75 -7.79 -0.39 8.90
CA GLU A 75 -8.17 0.08 7.57
C GLU A 75 -9.43 0.96 7.65
N PHE A 76 -10.43 0.56 8.45
CA PHE A 76 -11.61 1.39 8.69
C PHE A 76 -11.25 2.70 9.38
N ASN A 77 -10.38 2.66 10.39
CA ASN A 77 -9.95 3.87 11.10
C ASN A 77 -9.18 4.83 10.16
N GLN A 78 -8.29 4.31 9.31
CA GLN A 78 -7.57 5.08 8.30
C GLN A 78 -8.52 5.71 7.28
N LEU A 79 -9.49 4.95 6.77
CA LEU A 79 -10.48 5.48 5.83
C LEU A 79 -11.37 6.53 6.50
N ASN A 80 -11.81 6.28 7.74
CA ASN A 80 -12.64 7.22 8.48
C ASN A 80 -11.87 8.52 8.76
N GLU A 81 -10.61 8.44 9.21
CA GLU A 81 -9.71 9.57 9.39
C GLU A 81 -9.53 10.36 8.08
N PHE A 82 -9.28 9.65 6.97
CA PHE A 82 -9.18 10.25 5.65
C PHE A 82 -10.45 11.00 5.28
N THR A 83 -11.63 10.37 5.43
CA THR A 83 -12.91 11.02 5.11
C THR A 83 -13.20 12.22 5.99
N ARG A 84 -12.77 12.21 7.25
CA ARG A 84 -12.89 13.34 8.17
C ARG A 84 -12.00 14.50 7.72
N LEU A 85 -10.73 14.25 7.43
CA LEU A 85 -9.80 15.26 6.91
C LEU A 85 -10.24 15.78 5.55
N ALA A 86 -10.72 14.91 4.66
CA ALA A 86 -11.29 15.30 3.37
C ALA A 86 -12.52 16.21 3.51
N LYS A 87 -13.27 16.10 4.62
CA LYS A 87 -14.43 16.94 4.93
C LYS A 87 -14.08 18.26 5.63
N SER A 88 -12.88 18.41 6.19
CA SER A 88 -12.42 19.66 6.83
C SER A 88 -12.56 20.84 5.88
N LYS A 89 -13.12 21.95 6.39
CA LYS A 89 -13.32 23.17 5.59
C LYS A 89 -11.98 23.80 5.23
N GLU A 90 -11.01 23.72 6.13
CA GLU A 90 -9.68 24.30 6.06
C GLU A 90 -8.87 23.62 4.95
N ILE A 91 -8.83 22.28 4.96
CA ILE A 91 -8.17 21.47 3.92
C ILE A 91 -8.86 21.68 2.57
N LYS A 92 -10.20 21.67 2.51
CA LYS A 92 -10.94 21.93 1.26
C LYS A 92 -10.58 23.29 0.65
N LYS A 93 -10.61 24.35 1.46
CA LYS A 93 -10.23 25.71 1.02
C LYS A 93 -8.77 25.76 0.55
N TYR A 94 -7.87 25.08 1.26
CA TYR A 94 -6.48 24.97 0.85
C TYR A 94 -6.37 24.30 -0.53
N LEU A 95 -6.99 23.13 -0.72
CA LEU A 95 -6.95 22.39 -1.98
C LEU A 95 -7.60 23.17 -3.13
N GLN A 96 -8.63 23.97 -2.87
CA GLN A 96 -9.24 24.87 -3.86
C GLN A 96 -8.30 26.02 -4.24
N LEU A 97 -7.60 26.60 -3.27
CA LEU A 97 -6.74 27.77 -3.52
C LEU A 97 -5.37 27.40 -4.10
N LYS A 98 -4.80 26.25 -3.71
CA LYS A 98 -3.42 25.87 -4.08
C LYS A 98 -3.19 25.84 -5.59
N ASP A 99 -4.22 25.45 -6.36
CA ASP A 99 -4.16 25.33 -7.83
C ASP A 99 -4.89 26.50 -8.54
N SER A 100 -5.35 27.50 -7.79
CA SER A 100 -6.12 28.62 -8.32
C SER A 100 -5.26 29.61 -9.13
N GLU A 101 -5.88 30.20 -10.15
CA GLU A 101 -5.26 31.30 -10.92
C GLU A 101 -5.02 32.55 -10.07
N GLU A 102 -5.81 32.76 -9.02
CA GLU A 102 -5.63 33.88 -8.09
C GLU A 102 -4.31 33.76 -7.32
N LEU A 103 -3.99 32.57 -6.79
CA LEU A 103 -2.74 32.32 -6.09
C LEU A 103 -1.54 32.43 -7.04
N LYS A 104 -1.65 31.91 -8.26
CA LYS A 104 -0.61 32.06 -9.29
C LYS A 104 -0.36 33.54 -9.62
N ARG A 105 -1.42 34.32 -9.81
CA ARG A 105 -1.34 35.77 -10.03
C ARG A 105 -0.69 36.48 -8.84
N PHE A 106 -1.06 36.12 -7.62
CA PHE A 106 -0.48 36.68 -6.40
C PHE A 106 1.03 36.42 -6.32
N GLU A 107 1.46 35.17 -6.49
CA GLU A 107 2.89 34.80 -6.49
C GLU A 107 3.66 35.45 -7.65
N GLY A 108 3.03 35.63 -8.80
CA GLY A 108 3.61 36.38 -9.93
C GLY A 108 3.84 37.85 -9.60
N ILE A 109 2.87 38.53 -8.98
CA ILE A 109 3.02 39.92 -8.55
C ILE A 109 4.05 40.04 -7.41
N LYS A 110 4.07 39.06 -6.49
CA LYS A 110 5.03 38.98 -5.38
C LYS A 110 6.49 39.07 -5.86
N LYS A 111 6.79 38.45 -7.00
CA LYS A 111 8.12 38.41 -7.63
C LYS A 111 8.37 39.55 -8.60
N SER A 112 7.39 40.42 -8.83
CA SER A 112 7.51 41.49 -9.83
C SER A 112 8.35 42.66 -9.32
N GLU A 113 9.22 43.20 -10.18
CA GLU A 113 9.94 44.45 -9.91
C GLU A 113 8.98 45.60 -9.58
N LYS A 114 7.78 45.60 -10.20
CA LYS A 114 6.73 46.58 -9.90
C LYS A 114 6.36 46.63 -8.41
N LEU A 115 6.19 45.47 -7.77
CA LEU A 115 5.85 45.41 -6.34
C LEU A 115 7.02 45.87 -5.46
N LYS A 116 8.25 45.49 -5.85
CA LYS A 116 9.47 45.95 -5.16
C LYS A 116 9.58 47.48 -5.21
N THR A 117 9.45 48.08 -6.40
CA THR A 117 9.43 49.54 -6.56
C THR A 117 8.29 50.19 -5.76
N PHE A 118 7.11 49.56 -5.69
CA PHE A 118 6.02 50.08 -4.87
C PHE A 118 6.40 50.17 -3.38
N TYR A 119 7.01 49.12 -2.82
CA TYR A 119 7.44 49.13 -1.42
C TYR A 119 8.57 50.13 -1.16
N GLU A 120 9.59 50.19 -2.01
CA GLU A 120 10.68 51.17 -1.90
C GLU A 120 10.15 52.62 -1.91
N LEU A 121 9.21 52.91 -2.81
CA LEU A 121 8.57 54.23 -2.89
C LEU A 121 7.62 54.49 -1.71
N ARG A 122 6.90 53.47 -1.23
CA ARG A 122 6.05 53.59 -0.03
C ARG A 122 6.92 53.95 1.17
N ASP A 123 8.01 53.23 1.37
CA ASP A 123 8.91 53.44 2.50
C ASP A 123 9.54 54.85 2.40
N PHE A 124 9.95 55.31 1.21
CA PHE A 124 10.42 56.70 1.01
C PHE A 124 9.36 57.76 1.34
N VAL A 125 8.09 57.54 0.94
CA VAL A 125 7.01 58.54 1.06
C VAL A 125 6.36 58.57 2.44
N GLU A 126 6.08 57.39 3.00
CA GLU A 126 5.32 57.23 4.25
C GLU A 126 6.25 57.22 5.48
N GLU A 127 7.45 56.63 5.36
CA GLU A 127 8.34 56.38 6.50
C GLU A 127 9.71 57.06 6.36
N GLY A 128 10.03 57.60 5.17
CA GLY A 128 11.36 58.06 4.80
C GLY A 128 11.51 59.57 4.64
N GLU A 129 12.46 59.97 3.79
CA GLU A 129 12.91 61.36 3.71
C GLU A 129 11.98 62.29 2.91
N TYR A 130 10.88 61.80 2.31
CA TYR A 130 10.02 62.63 1.46
C TYR A 130 9.54 63.91 2.13
N GLN A 131 9.11 63.85 3.40
CA GLN A 131 8.66 65.06 4.13
C GLN A 131 9.82 66.03 4.40
N LYS A 132 11.02 65.49 4.64
CA LYS A 132 12.24 66.27 4.88
C LYS A 132 12.67 66.95 3.58
N GLU A 133 12.77 66.23 2.47
CA GLU A 133 13.09 66.78 1.14
C GLU A 133 12.06 67.83 0.70
N LYS A 134 10.76 67.55 0.89
CA LYS A 134 9.69 68.51 0.59
C LYS A 134 9.83 69.80 1.39
N LYS A 135 10.11 69.70 2.70
CA LYS A 135 10.33 70.88 3.55
C LYS A 135 11.60 71.64 3.13
N GLN A 136 12.69 70.93 2.85
CA GLN A 136 13.96 71.54 2.41
C GLN A 136 13.79 72.30 1.09
N ILE A 137 13.18 71.67 0.07
CA ILE A 137 12.97 72.29 -1.25
C ILE A 137 12.00 73.48 -1.14
N LYS A 138 10.90 73.34 -0.41
CA LYS A 138 9.93 74.45 -0.22
C LYS A 138 10.50 75.58 0.64
N GLY A 139 11.41 75.28 1.56
CA GLY A 139 12.08 76.26 2.42
C GLY A 139 13.12 77.12 1.68
N GLN A 140 13.57 76.70 0.50
CA GLN A 140 14.44 77.50 -0.37
C GLN A 140 13.62 78.60 -1.06
N VAL A 141 13.39 79.71 -0.33
CA VAL A 141 12.64 80.88 -0.81
C VAL A 141 13.58 82.02 -1.15
N TYR A 142 13.22 82.82 -2.15
CA TYR A 142 14.00 84.00 -2.51
C TYR A 142 14.04 85.04 -1.38
N LYS A 143 12.91 85.22 -0.68
CA LYS A 143 12.83 86.18 0.43
C LYS A 143 13.67 85.73 1.62
N GLY A 144 14.65 86.52 2.03
CA GLY A 144 15.61 86.22 3.09
C GLY A 144 16.84 85.42 2.65
N SER A 145 16.92 85.04 1.36
CA SER A 145 18.04 84.30 0.77
C SER A 145 19.31 85.15 0.66
N VAL A 146 20.44 84.49 0.40
CA VAL A 146 21.72 85.18 0.14
C VAL A 146 21.62 85.98 -1.14
N GLU A 147 20.93 85.44 -2.14
CA GLU A 147 20.74 86.02 -3.46
C GLU A 147 19.92 87.33 -3.38
N GLU A 148 18.85 87.37 -2.57
CA GLU A 148 18.10 88.61 -2.31
C GLU A 148 18.95 89.64 -1.55
N ARG A 149 19.74 89.21 -0.55
CA ARG A 149 20.63 90.10 0.19
C ARG A 149 21.69 90.73 -0.71
N GLN A 150 22.32 89.93 -1.56
CA GLN A 150 23.30 90.39 -2.56
C GLN A 150 22.67 91.40 -3.53
N LEU A 151 21.45 91.13 -4.02
CA LEU A 151 20.75 92.08 -4.89
C LEU A 151 20.38 93.39 -4.16
N LEU A 152 19.89 93.29 -2.92
CA LEU A 152 19.57 94.47 -2.10
C LEU A 152 20.81 95.29 -1.75
N GLU A 153 21.92 94.62 -1.42
CA GLU A 153 23.23 95.22 -1.15
C GLU A 153 23.74 95.95 -2.39
N PHE A 154 23.69 95.32 -3.56
CA PHE A 154 24.05 95.93 -4.84
C PHE A 154 23.22 97.17 -5.14
N VAL A 155 21.90 97.09 -5.02
CA VAL A 155 20.99 98.23 -5.23
C VAL A 155 21.24 99.35 -4.21
N LYS A 156 21.55 99.01 -2.95
CA LYS A 156 21.86 99.97 -1.90
C LYS A 156 23.19 100.69 -2.16
N LEU A 157 24.24 99.93 -2.50
CA LEU A 157 25.55 100.47 -2.87
C LEU A 157 25.42 101.41 -4.06
N LYS A 158 24.73 100.98 -5.14
CA LYS A 158 24.46 101.82 -6.32
C LYS A 158 23.79 103.15 -5.97
N LYS A 159 22.92 103.17 -4.96
CA LYS A 159 22.19 104.37 -4.51
C LYS A 159 22.95 105.24 -3.51
N SER A 160 24.08 104.76 -2.97
CA SER A 160 24.86 105.49 -1.97
C SER A 160 25.36 106.83 -2.53
N LYS A 161 25.41 107.86 -1.68
CA LYS A 161 25.90 109.18 -2.09
C LYS A 161 27.34 109.11 -2.64
N LEU A 162 28.15 108.22 -2.07
CA LEU A 162 29.53 107.96 -2.44
C LEU A 162 29.64 107.35 -3.85
N LEU A 163 28.93 106.26 -4.15
CA LEU A 163 28.98 105.64 -5.49
C LEU A 163 28.20 106.43 -6.55
N LYS A 164 27.14 107.16 -6.19
CA LYS A 164 26.50 108.12 -7.11
C LYS A 164 27.47 109.21 -7.56
N ALA A 165 28.20 109.82 -6.62
CA ALA A 165 29.24 110.80 -6.96
C ALA A 165 30.35 110.17 -7.80
N TYR A 166 30.72 108.92 -7.52
CA TYR A 166 31.64 108.15 -8.36
C TYR A 166 31.11 108.01 -9.79
N PHE A 167 29.96 107.37 -10.01
CA PHE A 167 29.43 107.14 -11.37
C PHE A 167 29.10 108.43 -12.14
N GLU A 168 28.75 109.51 -11.45
CA GLU A 168 28.48 110.80 -12.10
C GLU A 168 29.75 111.58 -12.49
N LEU A 169 30.87 111.37 -11.79
CA LEU A 169 32.14 112.09 -12.06
C LEU A 169 33.17 111.24 -12.80
N HIS A 170 33.16 109.92 -12.61
CA HIS A 170 34.06 108.98 -13.26
C HIS A 170 33.86 109.05 -14.78
N GLY A 171 34.91 109.40 -15.51
CA GLY A 171 34.83 109.63 -16.96
C GLY A 171 34.07 110.89 -17.39
N SER A 172 33.67 111.76 -16.45
CA SER A 172 32.98 113.01 -16.78
C SER A 172 33.94 114.06 -17.36
N LYS A 173 33.43 114.87 -18.29
CA LYS A 173 34.18 115.99 -18.88
C LYS A 173 34.61 117.02 -17.84
N GLU A 174 33.77 117.26 -16.82
CA GLU A 174 34.04 118.20 -15.73
C GLU A 174 35.25 117.76 -14.88
N LEU A 175 35.37 116.46 -14.57
CA LEU A 175 36.53 115.92 -13.85
C LEU A 175 37.80 115.93 -14.71
N ALA A 176 37.67 115.62 -16.00
CA ALA A 176 38.80 115.64 -16.94
C ALA A 176 39.39 117.05 -17.07
N GLU A 177 38.55 118.07 -17.30
CA GLU A 177 38.96 119.48 -17.33
C GLU A 177 39.60 119.93 -16.00
N HIS A 178 39.09 119.43 -14.87
CA HIS A 178 39.64 119.73 -13.55
C HIS A 178 41.04 119.14 -13.34
N ASN A 179 41.23 117.87 -13.69
CA ASN A 179 42.51 117.18 -13.59
C ASN A 179 43.54 117.81 -14.55
N GLU A 180 43.14 118.13 -15.79
CA GLU A 180 43.98 118.83 -16.76
C GLU A 180 44.42 120.22 -16.22
N PHE A 181 43.47 120.99 -15.69
CA PHE A 181 43.80 122.30 -15.12
C PHE A 181 44.66 122.21 -13.86
N SER A 182 44.57 121.11 -13.10
CA SER A 182 45.40 120.84 -11.92
C SER A 182 46.90 120.84 -12.25
N GLU A 183 47.26 120.50 -13.48
CA GLU A 183 48.63 120.44 -13.97
C GLU A 183 49.09 121.71 -14.69
N SER A 184 48.18 122.68 -14.90
CA SER A 184 48.46 123.91 -15.64
C SER A 184 49.52 124.79 -14.97
N THR A 185 50.32 125.47 -15.79
CA THR A 185 51.27 126.50 -15.33
C THR A 185 50.55 127.65 -14.64
N GLU A 186 49.34 128.00 -15.09
CA GLU A 186 48.48 129.03 -14.49
C GLU A 186 48.14 128.73 -13.01
N LEU A 187 47.75 127.50 -12.68
CA LEU A 187 47.47 127.10 -11.30
C LEU A 187 48.76 127.01 -10.47
N ARG A 188 49.85 126.49 -11.06
CA ARG A 188 51.16 126.41 -10.40
C ARG A 188 51.69 127.79 -10.00
N ASP A 189 51.62 128.75 -10.92
CA ASP A 189 52.01 130.14 -10.67
C ASP A 189 51.14 130.76 -9.57
N TYR A 190 49.83 130.52 -9.60
CA TYR A 190 48.93 130.99 -8.54
C TYR A 190 49.25 130.39 -7.16
N LEU A 191 49.49 129.07 -7.08
CA LEU A 191 49.85 128.40 -5.83
C LEU A 191 51.21 128.90 -5.30
N ARG A 192 52.19 129.07 -6.19
CA ARG A 192 53.52 129.61 -5.88
C ARG A 192 53.45 131.03 -5.33
N LEU A 193 52.68 131.90 -5.99
CA LEU A 193 52.47 133.28 -5.54
C LEU A 193 51.63 133.36 -4.26
N ARG A 194 50.65 132.46 -4.08
CA ARG A 194 49.82 132.40 -2.87
C ARG A 194 50.62 131.99 -1.63
N ASN A 195 51.62 131.14 -1.81
CA ASN A 195 52.46 130.59 -0.73
C ASN A 195 53.82 131.29 -0.58
N SER A 196 54.12 132.33 -1.38
CA SER A 196 55.38 133.06 -1.30
C SER A 196 55.44 133.99 -0.07
N PRO A 197 56.51 133.94 0.75
CA PRO A 197 56.65 134.77 1.95
C PRO A 197 56.94 136.26 1.63
N GLU A 198 57.52 136.55 0.46
CA GLU A 198 57.89 137.91 0.04
C GLU A 198 56.79 138.55 -0.82
N ARG A 199 56.17 139.62 -0.30
CA ARG A 199 54.98 140.22 -0.91
C ARG A 199 55.26 141.58 -1.55
N ASP A 200 56.08 141.57 -2.59
CA ASP A 200 56.29 142.74 -3.45
C ASP A 200 54.98 143.20 -4.12
N LYS A 201 54.85 144.50 -4.41
CA LYS A 201 53.66 145.19 -4.90
C LYS A 201 53.18 144.60 -6.24
N GLU A 202 54.11 144.23 -7.13
CA GLU A 202 53.80 143.54 -8.39
C GLU A 202 53.27 142.11 -8.17
N LYS A 203 53.91 141.33 -7.29
CA LYS A 203 53.48 139.97 -6.95
C LYS A 203 52.07 139.96 -6.32
N LYS A 204 51.73 140.95 -5.48
CA LYS A 204 50.37 141.13 -4.91
C LYS A 204 49.33 141.46 -5.98
N LYS A 205 49.67 142.26 -6.99
CA LYS A 205 48.77 142.61 -8.11
C LYS A 205 48.49 141.38 -8.99
N LYS A 206 49.54 140.66 -9.41
CA LYS A 206 49.43 139.44 -10.22
C LYS A 206 48.67 138.32 -9.50
N LEU A 207 48.88 138.15 -8.18
CA LEU A 207 48.09 137.22 -7.37
C LEU A 207 46.59 137.60 -7.31
N ARG A 208 46.25 138.89 -7.23
CA ARG A 208 44.85 139.36 -7.25
C ARG A 208 44.18 139.12 -8.60
N GLU A 209 44.91 139.31 -9.70
CA GLU A 209 44.43 139.04 -11.06
C GLU A 209 44.16 137.54 -11.26
N LEU A 210 45.15 136.68 -10.94
CA LEU A 210 44.99 135.23 -10.99
C LEU A 210 43.86 134.73 -10.07
N LYS A 211 43.75 135.28 -8.85
CA LYS A 211 42.65 134.96 -7.91
C LYS A 211 41.27 135.32 -8.48
N ARG A 212 41.19 136.34 -9.34
CA ARG A 212 39.94 136.76 -10.01
C ARG A 212 39.63 135.92 -11.24
N GLY A 213 40.62 135.23 -11.81
CA GLY A 213 40.51 134.37 -12.99
C GLY A 213 39.42 133.31 -12.85
N PHE A 214 38.63 133.14 -13.91
CA PHE A 214 37.52 132.20 -13.94
C PHE A 214 37.98 130.75 -13.74
N ARG A 215 39.07 130.33 -14.41
CA ARG A 215 39.60 128.96 -14.31
C ARG A 215 40.07 128.61 -12.91
N ILE A 216 40.81 129.52 -12.26
CA ILE A 216 41.24 129.37 -10.85
C ILE A 216 40.05 129.29 -9.90
N LYS A 217 39.03 130.15 -10.06
CA LYS A 217 37.80 130.08 -9.26
C LYS A 217 37.03 128.77 -9.49
N LYS A 218 36.88 128.33 -10.75
CA LYS A 218 36.21 127.08 -11.13
C LYS A 218 36.92 125.88 -10.50
N TYR A 219 38.25 125.82 -10.60
CA TYR A 219 39.08 124.78 -10.00
C TYR A 219 38.90 124.69 -8.48
N PHE A 220 39.07 125.80 -7.74
CA PHE A 220 38.92 125.78 -6.28
C PHE A 220 37.46 125.57 -5.84
N ARG A 221 36.47 125.95 -6.66
CA ARG A 221 35.06 125.66 -6.41
C ARG A 221 34.78 124.16 -6.55
N PHE A 222 35.37 123.51 -7.55
CA PHE A 222 35.25 122.08 -7.76
C PHE A 222 36.06 121.28 -6.72
N GLU A 223 37.26 121.74 -6.33
CA GLU A 223 38.04 121.19 -5.21
C GLU A 223 37.27 121.17 -3.89
N ARG A 224 36.50 122.22 -3.63
CA ARG A 224 35.65 122.31 -2.43
C ARG A 224 34.30 121.64 -2.61
N SER A 225 34.01 121.08 -3.78
CA SER A 225 32.73 120.44 -4.02
C SER A 225 32.65 119.15 -3.22
N GLN A 226 31.52 118.99 -2.53
CA GLN A 226 31.23 117.73 -1.84
C GLN A 226 31.23 116.54 -2.81
N LYS A 227 30.90 116.79 -4.08
CA LYS A 227 30.88 115.80 -5.15
C LYS A 227 32.27 115.24 -5.45
N LEU A 228 33.29 116.10 -5.65
CA LEU A 228 34.67 115.68 -5.88
C LEU A 228 35.28 114.99 -4.66
N LYS A 229 34.97 115.48 -3.44
CA LYS A 229 35.39 114.84 -2.19
C LYS A 229 34.90 113.40 -2.11
N LEU A 230 33.60 113.17 -2.36
CA LEU A 230 33.00 111.84 -2.37
C LEU A 230 33.51 110.94 -3.50
N TYR A 231 33.82 111.51 -4.67
CA TYR A 231 34.45 110.78 -5.78
C TYR A 231 35.84 110.24 -5.40
N ARG A 232 36.68 111.09 -4.79
CA ARG A 232 38.01 110.68 -4.30
C ARG A 232 37.93 109.65 -3.19
N GLU A 233 36.95 109.79 -2.29
CA GLU A 233 36.68 108.82 -1.22
C GLU A 233 36.18 107.47 -1.76
N ALA A 234 35.51 107.46 -2.91
CA ALA A 234 35.06 106.23 -3.57
C ALA A 234 36.20 105.47 -4.27
N LEU A 235 37.18 106.18 -4.81
CA LEU A 235 38.36 105.59 -5.46
C LEU A 235 39.17 104.77 -4.45
N GLY A 236 39.26 103.46 -4.70
CA GLY A 236 39.91 102.51 -3.78
C GLY A 236 39.10 102.19 -2.52
N SER A 237 37.80 102.54 -2.49
CA SER A 237 36.94 102.15 -1.38
C SER A 237 36.48 100.70 -1.52
N HIS A 238 36.41 99.99 -0.40
CA HIS A 238 35.79 98.66 -0.31
C HIS A 238 34.35 98.65 -0.88
N ASN A 239 33.62 99.77 -0.78
CA ASN A 239 32.26 99.89 -1.33
C ASN A 239 32.23 99.80 -2.86
N LEU A 240 33.24 100.35 -3.54
CA LEU A 240 33.35 100.31 -5.00
C LEU A 240 33.78 98.92 -5.48
N GLU A 241 34.76 98.30 -4.81
CA GLU A 241 35.18 96.92 -5.08
C GLU A 241 34.01 95.94 -4.89
N ARG A 242 33.32 96.04 -3.75
CA ARG A 242 32.14 95.24 -3.44
C ARG A 242 30.99 95.43 -4.43
N TYR A 243 30.81 96.65 -4.97
CA TYR A 243 29.81 96.91 -6.01
C TYR A 243 30.11 96.08 -7.27
N TYR A 244 31.35 96.09 -7.75
CA TYR A 244 31.74 95.34 -8.94
C TYR A 244 31.74 93.82 -8.71
N GLU A 245 32.12 93.34 -7.51
CA GLU A 245 31.94 91.93 -7.13
C GLU A 245 30.47 91.50 -7.17
N LEU A 246 29.57 92.32 -6.62
CA LEU A 246 28.15 92.01 -6.66
C LEU A 246 27.59 92.11 -8.08
N GLU A 247 28.10 93.02 -8.91
CA GLU A 247 27.74 93.14 -10.32
C GLU A 247 28.11 91.88 -11.11
N THR A 248 29.29 91.32 -10.89
CA THR A 248 29.70 90.06 -11.54
C THR A 248 28.88 88.88 -11.02
N ILE A 249 28.62 88.79 -9.73
CA ILE A 249 27.76 87.73 -9.14
C ILE A 249 26.34 87.83 -9.69
N ILE A 250 25.70 89.01 -9.67
CA ILE A 250 24.29 89.17 -10.04
C ILE A 250 24.05 88.95 -11.55
N ASN A 251 25.05 89.27 -12.37
CA ASN A 251 24.98 89.05 -13.81
C ASN A 251 25.45 87.64 -14.24
N SER A 252 25.92 86.81 -13.30
CA SER A 252 26.29 85.42 -13.61
C SER A 252 25.06 84.55 -13.92
N ASP A 253 25.24 83.58 -14.82
CA ASP A 253 24.19 82.60 -15.14
C ASP A 253 23.75 81.82 -13.90
N ASP A 254 24.69 81.48 -13.01
CA ASP A 254 24.42 80.79 -11.76
C ASP A 254 23.44 81.57 -10.88
N PHE A 255 23.66 82.88 -10.70
CA PHE A 255 22.76 83.72 -9.91
C PHE A 255 21.39 83.86 -10.57
N ILE A 256 21.35 84.05 -11.89
CA ILE A 256 20.09 84.17 -12.64
C ILE A 256 19.26 82.88 -12.52
N GLN A 257 19.89 81.72 -12.72
CA GLN A 257 19.25 80.41 -12.60
C GLN A 257 18.83 80.12 -11.16
N ARG A 258 19.69 80.43 -10.18
CA ARG A 258 19.40 80.22 -8.76
C ARG A 258 18.25 81.11 -8.29
N LYS A 259 18.23 82.38 -8.68
CA LYS A 259 17.12 83.29 -8.41
C LYS A 259 15.82 82.80 -9.05
N ALA A 260 15.86 82.38 -10.32
CA ALA A 260 14.70 81.81 -11.00
C ALA A 260 14.16 80.57 -10.27
N TYR A 261 15.04 79.67 -9.83
CA TYR A 261 14.67 78.50 -9.02
C TYR A 261 14.06 78.88 -7.66
N LEU A 262 14.66 79.83 -6.94
CA LEU A 262 14.15 80.28 -5.63
C LEU A 262 12.78 80.96 -5.74
N GLN A 263 12.52 81.66 -6.85
CA GLN A 263 11.25 82.32 -7.17
C GLN A 263 10.20 81.36 -7.74
N ASP A 264 10.60 80.22 -8.28
CA ASP A 264 9.69 79.21 -8.80
C ASP A 264 8.84 78.62 -7.66
N LYS A 265 7.52 78.86 -7.73
CA LYS A 265 6.53 78.31 -6.80
C LYS A 265 6.27 76.83 -7.04
N THR A 266 6.61 76.33 -8.24
CA THR A 266 6.43 74.94 -8.70
C THR A 266 7.71 74.11 -8.64
N LYS A 267 8.80 74.63 -8.04
CA LYS A 267 10.10 73.93 -7.98
C LYS A 267 10.02 72.56 -7.31
N PHE A 268 9.12 72.40 -6.34
CA PHE A 268 8.94 71.11 -5.68
C PHE A 268 8.28 70.13 -6.64
N GLU A 269 7.27 70.56 -7.39
CA GLU A 269 6.56 69.78 -8.38
C GLU A 269 7.48 69.33 -9.54
N LYS A 270 8.60 70.03 -9.77
CA LYS A 270 9.65 69.65 -10.74
C LYS A 270 10.75 68.76 -10.15
N SER A 271 10.73 68.49 -8.84
CA SER A 271 11.78 67.73 -8.17
C SER A 271 11.63 66.22 -8.36
N ASN A 272 12.75 65.49 -8.25
CA ASN A 272 12.76 64.03 -8.23
C ASN A 272 11.90 63.47 -7.07
N ALA A 273 11.91 64.14 -5.91
CA ALA A 273 11.09 63.77 -4.76
C ALA A 273 9.59 63.74 -5.11
N TYR A 274 9.11 64.73 -5.86
CA TYR A 274 7.72 64.80 -6.31
C TYR A 274 7.41 63.78 -7.42
N ALA A 275 8.35 63.53 -8.33
CA ALA A 275 8.22 62.47 -9.32
C ALA A 275 8.05 61.08 -8.67
N LYS A 276 8.90 60.75 -7.69
CA LYS A 276 8.79 59.52 -6.86
C LYS A 276 7.45 59.43 -6.13
N PHE A 277 6.97 60.54 -5.55
CA PHE A 277 5.66 60.60 -4.90
C PHE A 277 4.49 60.36 -5.86
N ASN A 278 4.55 60.89 -7.09
CA ASN A 278 3.54 60.64 -8.10
C ASN A 278 3.56 59.20 -8.60
N GLN A 279 4.76 58.64 -8.82
CA GLN A 279 4.91 57.23 -9.16
C GLN A 279 4.36 56.32 -8.05
N TYR A 280 4.62 56.65 -6.78
CA TYR A 280 4.02 55.96 -5.63
C TYR A 280 2.48 56.01 -5.71
N LYS A 281 1.90 57.18 -5.94
CA LYS A 281 0.43 57.34 -6.08
C LYS A 281 -0.15 56.54 -7.24
N GLN A 282 0.56 56.47 -8.37
CA GLN A 282 0.15 55.68 -9.52
C GLN A 282 0.19 54.18 -9.19
N LEU A 283 1.30 53.68 -8.63
CA LEU A 283 1.44 52.28 -8.22
C LEU A 283 0.48 51.89 -7.10
N LYS A 284 0.21 52.76 -6.14
CA LYS A 284 -0.82 52.56 -5.10
C LYS A 284 -2.22 52.36 -5.70
N ASN A 285 -2.45 52.92 -6.88
CA ASN A 285 -3.70 52.78 -7.63
C ASN A 285 -3.70 51.70 -8.70
N ASP A 286 -2.55 51.07 -8.98
CA ASP A 286 -2.41 49.97 -9.93
C ASP A 286 -3.28 48.78 -9.49
N ARG A 287 -3.99 48.18 -10.45
CA ARG A 287 -4.92 47.08 -10.18
C ARG A 287 -4.21 45.84 -9.61
N GLY A 288 -2.98 45.57 -10.06
CA GLY A 288 -2.17 44.46 -9.57
C GLY A 288 -1.70 44.68 -8.13
N ILE A 289 -1.21 45.88 -7.81
CA ILE A 289 -0.80 46.22 -6.44
C ILE A 289 -2.00 46.20 -5.49
N LYS A 290 -3.14 46.79 -5.86
CA LYS A 290 -4.37 46.73 -5.07
C LYS A 290 -4.85 45.30 -4.83
N PHE A 291 -4.84 44.47 -5.87
CA PHE A 291 -5.16 43.05 -5.74
C PHE A 291 -4.20 42.35 -4.78
N PHE A 292 -2.89 42.54 -4.93
CA PHE A 292 -1.88 41.92 -4.07
C PHE A 292 -2.11 42.26 -2.60
N LEU A 293 -2.24 43.55 -2.26
CA LEU A 293 -2.44 44.01 -0.89
C LEU A 293 -3.76 43.51 -0.27
N ALA A 294 -4.81 43.38 -1.08
CA ALA A 294 -6.09 42.84 -0.64
C ALA A 294 -6.02 41.31 -0.44
N PHE A 295 -5.39 40.60 -1.38
CA PHE A 295 -5.25 39.14 -1.36
C PHE A 295 -4.33 38.67 -0.24
N GLU A 296 -3.23 39.39 0.02
CA GLU A 296 -2.31 39.14 1.14
C GLU A 296 -3.03 39.13 2.49
N LYS A 297 -4.06 39.98 2.64
CA LYS A 297 -4.88 40.08 3.85
C LYS A 297 -6.14 39.20 3.82
N SER A 298 -6.35 38.45 2.73
CA SER A 298 -7.56 37.66 2.56
C SER A 298 -7.58 36.47 3.53
N LYS A 299 -8.78 36.12 4.01
CA LYS A 299 -8.98 34.93 4.85
C LYS A 299 -8.57 33.65 4.13
N SER A 300 -8.73 33.60 2.80
CA SER A 300 -8.34 32.47 1.96
C SER A 300 -6.83 32.28 1.95
N TYR A 301 -6.05 33.34 1.75
CA TYR A 301 -4.60 33.27 1.78
C TYR A 301 -4.05 32.97 3.18
N LYS A 302 -4.66 33.52 4.24
CA LYS A 302 -4.34 33.14 5.62
C LYS A 302 -4.55 31.63 5.86
N ASN A 303 -5.71 31.09 5.50
CA ASN A 303 -5.96 29.65 5.56
C ASN A 303 -4.95 28.85 4.74
N TYR A 304 -4.55 29.35 3.57
CA TYR A 304 -3.52 28.70 2.76
C TYR A 304 -2.20 28.58 3.52
N LEU A 305 -1.71 29.66 4.13
CA LEU A 305 -0.48 29.64 4.93
C LEU A 305 -0.60 28.74 6.17
N ASP A 306 -1.73 28.82 6.89
CA ASP A 306 -1.96 28.01 8.10
C ASP A 306 -1.99 26.50 7.79
N VAL A 307 -2.50 26.10 6.61
CA VAL A 307 -2.71 24.70 6.25
C VAL A 307 -1.55 24.10 5.44
N LYS A 308 -0.82 24.90 4.63
CA LYS A 308 0.22 24.44 3.70
C LYS A 308 1.22 23.47 4.32
N ASP A 309 1.64 23.75 5.55
CA ASP A 309 2.64 22.97 6.27
C ASP A 309 2.06 22.21 7.48
N SER A 310 0.73 22.19 7.61
CA SER A 310 0.03 21.56 8.73
C SER A 310 0.19 20.03 8.72
N PHE A 311 0.22 19.46 9.92
CA PHE A 311 0.24 18.00 10.10
C PHE A 311 -0.96 17.34 9.44
N ASP A 312 -2.15 17.93 9.60
CA ASP A 312 -3.40 17.42 9.05
C ASP A 312 -3.39 17.32 7.52
N LEU A 313 -2.79 18.31 6.82
CA LEU A 313 -2.65 18.25 5.37
C LEU A 313 -1.67 17.15 4.94
N LYS A 314 -0.53 17.01 5.63
CA LYS A 314 0.43 15.92 5.37
C LYS A 314 -0.24 14.56 5.57
N ARG A 315 -0.96 14.40 6.68
CA ARG A 315 -1.72 13.20 7.01
C ARG A 315 -2.82 12.91 5.99
N TYR A 316 -3.51 13.95 5.49
CA TYR A 316 -4.50 13.81 4.43
C TYR A 316 -3.90 13.17 3.16
N PHE A 317 -2.74 13.65 2.70
CA PHE A 317 -2.09 13.09 1.50
C PHE A 317 -1.53 11.68 1.73
N GLU A 318 -0.97 11.42 2.92
CA GLU A 318 -0.53 10.07 3.31
C GLU A 318 -1.71 9.09 3.27
N LEU A 319 -2.81 9.43 3.94
CA LEU A 319 -4.01 8.60 3.98
C LEU A 319 -4.67 8.46 2.61
N LYS A 320 -4.65 9.52 1.79
CA LYS A 320 -5.10 9.44 0.40
C LYS A 320 -4.33 8.36 -0.35
N LYS A 321 -2.99 8.41 -0.27
CA LYS A 321 -2.11 7.42 -0.91
C LYS A 321 -2.37 6.00 -0.39
N ILE A 322 -2.53 5.83 0.92
CA ILE A 322 -2.81 4.52 1.54
C ILE A 322 -4.18 3.99 1.07
N THR A 323 -5.23 4.80 1.18
CA THR A 323 -6.62 4.37 0.92
C THR A 323 -6.92 4.14 -0.56
N GLU A 324 -6.16 4.77 -1.46
CA GLU A 324 -6.21 4.56 -2.90
C GLU A 324 -5.32 3.40 -3.39
N SER A 325 -4.49 2.81 -2.51
CA SER A 325 -3.60 1.70 -2.89
C SER A 325 -4.36 0.40 -3.16
N GLU A 326 -3.87 -0.42 -4.09
CA GLU A 326 -4.45 -1.74 -4.35
C GLU A 326 -4.45 -2.64 -3.11
N GLU A 327 -3.40 -2.58 -2.30
CA GLU A 327 -3.28 -3.37 -1.07
C GLU A 327 -4.43 -3.05 -0.11
N PHE A 328 -4.70 -1.76 0.13
CA PHE A 328 -5.79 -1.33 0.97
C PHE A 328 -7.15 -1.75 0.41
N LEU A 329 -7.37 -1.61 -0.89
CA LEU A 329 -8.62 -2.00 -1.54
C LEU A 329 -8.87 -3.52 -1.44
N LYS A 330 -7.85 -4.33 -1.70
CA LYS A 330 -7.90 -5.80 -1.53
C LYS A 330 -8.18 -6.19 -0.08
N ARG A 331 -7.49 -5.54 0.86
CA ARG A 331 -7.66 -5.80 2.29
C ARG A 331 -9.06 -5.41 2.78
N LYS A 332 -9.56 -4.25 2.36
CA LYS A 332 -10.94 -3.80 2.64
C LYS A 332 -11.95 -4.80 2.09
N ALA A 333 -11.84 -5.19 0.83
CA ALA A 333 -12.73 -6.18 0.21
C ALA A 333 -12.74 -7.50 0.98
N TYR A 334 -11.57 -7.99 1.39
CA TYR A 334 -11.44 -9.19 2.23
C TYR A 334 -12.14 -9.04 3.59
N LEU A 335 -11.97 -7.90 4.27
CA LEU A 335 -12.58 -7.64 5.58
C LEU A 335 -14.11 -7.44 5.50
N GLU A 336 -14.61 -6.93 4.37
CA GLU A 336 -16.05 -6.77 4.08
C GLU A 336 -16.71 -8.07 3.60
N ASP A 337 -15.93 -9.05 3.11
CA ASP A 337 -16.46 -10.33 2.65
C ASP A 337 -17.02 -11.15 3.81
N LYS A 338 -18.33 -11.43 3.74
CA LYS A 338 -19.05 -12.27 4.70
C LYS A 338 -18.73 -13.74 4.53
N LYS A 339 -18.27 -14.16 3.34
CA LYS A 339 -17.94 -15.54 2.98
C LYS A 339 -16.43 -15.79 2.93
N LYS A 340 -15.64 -14.99 3.64
CA LYS A 340 -14.17 -15.10 3.64
C LYS A 340 -13.67 -16.44 4.21
N TRP A 341 -14.40 -17.01 5.16
CA TRP A 341 -14.10 -18.33 5.71
C TRP A 341 -14.23 -19.38 4.62
N GLU A 342 -15.33 -19.37 3.87
CA GLU A 342 -15.60 -20.32 2.79
C GLU A 342 -14.64 -20.20 1.61
N LYS A 343 -13.92 -19.07 1.50
CA LYS A 343 -12.87 -18.85 0.50
C LYS A 343 -11.46 -19.15 1.02
N SER A 344 -11.33 -19.54 2.28
CA SER A 344 -10.03 -19.82 2.89
C SER A 344 -9.53 -21.22 2.51
N GLU A 345 -8.22 -21.40 2.54
CA GLU A 345 -7.59 -22.71 2.33
C GLU A 345 -8.03 -23.69 3.43
N GLU A 346 -8.16 -23.18 4.67
CA GLU A 346 -8.57 -23.98 5.82
C GLU A 346 -9.98 -24.55 5.66
N TYR A 347 -10.92 -23.77 5.11
CA TYR A 347 -12.26 -24.29 4.79
C TYR A 347 -12.21 -25.35 3.71
N SER A 348 -11.40 -25.16 2.66
CA SER A 348 -11.24 -26.14 1.58
C SER A 348 -10.73 -27.48 2.11
N LYS A 349 -9.72 -27.46 2.99
CA LYS A 349 -9.21 -28.67 3.68
C LYS A 349 -10.28 -29.31 4.57
N GLN A 350 -11.05 -28.51 5.32
CA GLN A 350 -12.17 -29.03 6.11
C GLN A 350 -13.24 -29.70 5.24
N GLN A 351 -13.59 -29.10 4.09
CA GLN A 351 -14.57 -29.70 3.18
C GLN A 351 -14.05 -31.00 2.56
N HIS A 352 -12.75 -31.05 2.24
CA HIS A 352 -12.12 -32.27 1.77
C HIS A 352 -12.24 -33.39 2.80
N PHE A 353 -11.86 -33.13 4.06
CA PHE A 353 -12.08 -34.08 5.17
C PHE A 353 -13.54 -34.55 5.27
N LEU A 354 -14.50 -33.63 5.25
CA LEU A 354 -15.93 -33.97 5.32
C LEU A 354 -16.42 -34.80 4.13
N SER A 355 -15.78 -34.65 2.96
CA SER A 355 -16.05 -35.48 1.78
C SER A 355 -15.51 -36.90 1.95
N MET A 356 -14.28 -37.04 2.47
CA MET A 356 -13.65 -38.35 2.71
C MET A 356 -14.43 -39.18 3.75
N LYS A 357 -15.05 -38.54 4.76
CA LYS A 357 -15.95 -39.22 5.71
C LYS A 357 -17.10 -40.00 5.05
N LYS A 358 -17.41 -39.70 3.78
CA LYS A 358 -18.49 -40.33 3.02
C LYS A 358 -18.01 -41.40 2.03
N PHE A 359 -16.69 -41.59 1.90
CA PHE A 359 -16.16 -42.58 0.98
C PHE A 359 -16.55 -43.98 1.45
N PRO A 360 -17.20 -44.80 0.60
CA PRO A 360 -17.77 -46.08 1.02
C PRO A 360 -16.77 -47.02 1.70
N HIS A 361 -15.55 -47.10 1.16
CA HIS A 361 -14.49 -47.97 1.68
C HIS A 361 -13.92 -47.47 3.00
N LEU A 362 -13.78 -46.15 3.23
CA LEU A 362 -13.41 -45.59 4.53
C LEU A 362 -14.52 -45.80 5.57
N VAL A 363 -15.79 -45.58 5.21
CA VAL A 363 -16.94 -45.86 6.09
C VAL A 363 -16.95 -47.34 6.49
N LYS A 364 -16.69 -48.24 5.54
CA LYS A 364 -16.61 -49.68 5.78
C LYS A 364 -15.39 -50.04 6.64
N TYR A 365 -14.23 -49.43 6.40
CA TYR A 365 -13.04 -49.61 7.22
C TYR A 365 -13.33 -49.25 8.68
N PHE A 366 -13.84 -48.06 8.96
CA PHE A 366 -14.19 -47.64 10.31
C PHE A 366 -15.36 -48.44 10.92
N LYS A 367 -16.23 -49.05 10.10
CA LYS A 367 -17.28 -49.96 10.57
C LYS A 367 -16.69 -51.24 11.19
N TYR A 368 -15.60 -51.77 10.62
CA TYR A 368 -14.96 -53.02 11.08
C TYR A 368 -13.73 -52.80 11.95
N LEU A 369 -13.19 -51.58 12.00
CA LEU A 369 -12.04 -51.22 12.83
C LEU A 369 -12.32 -51.58 14.30
N GLY A 370 -11.42 -52.38 14.89
CA GLY A 370 -11.53 -52.84 16.28
C GLY A 370 -12.61 -53.89 16.53
N LYS A 371 -13.19 -54.51 15.50
CA LYS A 371 -14.15 -55.61 15.63
C LYS A 371 -13.57 -56.96 15.22
N ASN A 372 -14.30 -57.99 15.62
CA ASN A 372 -13.94 -59.40 15.47
C ASN A 372 -14.63 -60.08 14.26
N ASP A 373 -15.35 -59.31 13.43
CA ASP A 373 -16.07 -59.83 12.27
C ASP A 373 -15.14 -60.63 11.32
N PHE A 374 -13.85 -60.27 11.24
CA PHE A 374 -12.86 -60.92 10.40
C PHE A 374 -11.99 -61.97 11.11
N ASP A 375 -12.25 -62.29 12.38
CA ASP A 375 -11.42 -63.20 13.17
C ASP A 375 -11.32 -64.60 12.53
N PHE A 376 -12.40 -65.05 11.86
CA PHE A 376 -12.36 -66.31 11.13
C PHE A 376 -11.24 -66.31 10.07
N PHE A 377 -11.13 -65.24 9.29
CA PHE A 377 -10.12 -65.12 8.23
C PHE A 377 -8.72 -64.81 8.75
N LYS A 378 -8.60 -64.22 9.94
CA LYS A 378 -7.31 -63.95 10.59
C LYS A 378 -6.69 -65.20 11.22
N ASN A 379 -7.55 -66.08 11.75
CA ASN A 379 -7.12 -67.19 12.59
C ASN A 379 -7.16 -68.55 11.87
N TRP A 380 -7.85 -68.65 10.73
CA TRP A 380 -7.98 -69.90 9.98
C TRP A 380 -7.47 -69.75 8.56
N GLU A 381 -6.70 -70.73 8.11
CA GLU A 381 -6.26 -70.89 6.73
C GLU A 381 -6.86 -72.17 6.12
N VAL A 382 -7.03 -72.16 4.80
CA VAL A 382 -7.50 -73.34 4.06
C VAL A 382 -6.29 -74.23 3.75
N VAL A 383 -6.20 -75.36 4.44
CA VAL A 383 -5.11 -76.35 4.26
C VAL A 383 -5.46 -77.49 3.32
N PHE A 384 -6.75 -77.71 3.05
CA PHE A 384 -7.25 -78.71 2.12
C PHE A 384 -8.58 -78.25 1.52
N GLU A 385 -8.70 -78.28 0.20
CA GLU A 385 -9.92 -77.95 -0.52
C GLU A 385 -10.10 -78.85 -1.75
N GLU A 386 -11.35 -79.26 -1.99
CA GLU A 386 -11.77 -79.95 -3.19
C GLU A 386 -13.14 -79.43 -3.64
N LEU A 387 -13.19 -78.89 -4.86
CA LEU A 387 -14.41 -78.30 -5.45
C LEU A 387 -15.10 -79.24 -6.45
N PHE A 388 -14.43 -80.34 -6.84
CA PHE A 388 -14.91 -81.32 -7.82
C PHE A 388 -15.32 -80.71 -9.16
N ASP A 389 -14.64 -79.64 -9.59
CA ASP A 389 -14.97 -78.87 -10.79
C ASP A 389 -14.05 -79.14 -11.99
N THR A 390 -13.01 -79.95 -11.81
CA THR A 390 -12.05 -80.36 -12.84
C THR A 390 -12.57 -81.45 -13.78
N GLY A 391 -13.68 -82.10 -13.44
CA GLY A 391 -14.29 -83.19 -14.22
C GLY A 391 -13.58 -84.55 -14.09
N LYS A 392 -12.51 -84.64 -13.30
CA LYS A 392 -11.78 -85.88 -12.98
C LYS A 392 -11.42 -85.91 -11.50
N LEU A 393 -11.28 -87.11 -10.93
CA LEU A 393 -10.90 -87.24 -9.53
C LEU A 393 -9.43 -86.86 -9.39
N ASP A 394 -9.12 -86.02 -8.41
CA ASP A 394 -7.74 -85.72 -8.03
C ASP A 394 -7.17 -86.93 -7.26
N GLU A 395 -6.41 -87.77 -7.97
CA GLU A 395 -5.82 -89.00 -7.42
C GLU A 395 -4.69 -88.72 -6.42
N ASP A 396 -4.12 -87.50 -6.42
CA ASP A 396 -3.15 -87.07 -5.40
C ASP A 396 -3.85 -86.76 -4.07
N LYS A 397 -5.12 -86.38 -4.11
CA LYS A 397 -5.94 -86.10 -2.92
C LYS A 397 -6.79 -87.27 -2.47
N TRP A 398 -7.26 -88.13 -3.38
CA TRP A 398 -8.28 -89.12 -3.06
C TRP A 398 -7.92 -90.51 -3.55
N ILE A 399 -8.09 -91.50 -2.66
CA ILE A 399 -8.13 -92.91 -3.02
C ILE A 399 -9.59 -93.40 -3.05
N THR A 400 -9.88 -94.34 -3.95
CA THR A 400 -11.23 -94.93 -4.14
C THR A 400 -11.44 -96.19 -3.29
N ASN A 401 -10.68 -96.31 -2.20
CA ASN A 401 -10.70 -97.42 -1.28
C ASN A 401 -10.62 -96.91 0.17
N SER A 402 -10.96 -97.74 1.15
CA SER A 402 -10.70 -97.42 2.55
C SER A 402 -9.20 -97.46 2.83
N PHE A 403 -8.73 -96.55 3.68
CA PHE A 403 -7.33 -96.51 4.13
C PHE A 403 -6.85 -97.89 4.64
N TRP A 404 -7.62 -98.52 5.52
CA TRP A 404 -7.31 -99.85 6.06
C TRP A 404 -7.44 -100.98 5.03
N GLY A 405 -8.39 -100.89 4.10
CA GLY A 405 -8.51 -101.87 3.01
C GLY A 405 -7.27 -101.88 2.13
N ASN A 406 -6.76 -100.69 1.77
CA ASN A 406 -5.50 -100.54 1.05
C ASN A 406 -4.31 -101.13 1.83
N LYS A 407 -4.17 -100.82 3.13
CA LYS A 407 -3.06 -101.31 3.95
C LYS A 407 -3.10 -102.82 4.21
N LEU A 408 -4.28 -103.39 4.48
CA LEU A 408 -4.42 -104.78 4.96
C LEU A 408 -4.59 -105.80 3.82
N VAL A 409 -5.37 -105.48 2.79
CA VAL A 409 -5.77 -106.46 1.76
C VAL A 409 -5.57 -105.97 0.33
N LYS A 410 -4.88 -104.83 0.15
CA LYS A 410 -4.63 -104.18 -1.15
C LYS A 410 -5.90 -104.06 -1.99
N GLY A 411 -7.02 -103.73 -1.35
CA GLY A 411 -8.34 -103.71 -1.98
C GLY A 411 -9.44 -103.38 -0.98
N SER A 412 -10.67 -103.25 -1.45
CA SER A 412 -11.81 -102.96 -0.58
C SER A 412 -12.46 -104.23 -0.07
N PHE A 413 -13.26 -104.10 0.99
CA PHE A 413 -14.09 -105.16 1.53
C PHE A 413 -15.36 -104.56 2.12
N SER A 414 -16.44 -105.32 2.07
CA SER A 414 -17.73 -104.96 2.69
C SER A 414 -17.87 -105.61 4.07
N GLN A 415 -18.80 -105.11 4.87
CA GLN A 415 -19.08 -105.66 6.21
C GLN A 415 -20.15 -106.75 6.13
N ILE A 416 -20.28 -107.56 7.18
CA ILE A 416 -21.38 -108.53 7.27
C ILE A 416 -22.71 -107.77 7.22
N GLY A 417 -23.56 -108.14 6.26
CA GLY A 417 -24.88 -107.54 6.08
C GLY A 417 -24.91 -106.37 5.08
N ASP A 418 -23.76 -105.92 4.59
CA ASP A 418 -23.70 -105.05 3.41
C ASP A 418 -24.13 -105.82 2.16
N LEU A 419 -24.95 -105.18 1.33
CA LEU A 419 -25.45 -105.78 0.08
C LEU A 419 -24.62 -105.37 -1.14
N GLN A 420 -23.71 -104.41 -0.97
CA GLN A 420 -22.84 -103.87 -2.00
C GLN A 420 -21.41 -104.39 -1.87
N CYS A 421 -20.70 -104.55 -2.98
CA CYS A 421 -19.25 -104.51 -2.99
C CYS A 421 -18.71 -103.18 -3.55
N PHE A 422 -17.50 -102.80 -3.15
CA PHE A 422 -16.82 -101.63 -3.69
C PHE A 422 -16.23 -101.93 -5.08
N ASN A 423 -16.36 -101.00 -6.03
CA ASN A 423 -16.08 -101.22 -7.46
C ASN A 423 -14.87 -100.42 -7.99
N SER A 424 -13.89 -100.17 -7.12
CA SER A 424 -12.62 -99.51 -7.45
C SER A 424 -12.80 -98.15 -8.15
N GLY A 425 -13.80 -97.37 -7.73
CA GLY A 425 -14.08 -96.03 -8.23
C GLY A 425 -15.00 -95.95 -9.45
N LYS A 426 -15.42 -97.07 -10.06
CA LYS A 426 -16.34 -97.07 -11.22
C LYS A 426 -17.76 -96.57 -10.90
N ASN A 427 -18.09 -96.48 -9.62
CA ASN A 427 -19.33 -95.93 -9.12
C ASN A 427 -19.18 -94.46 -8.69
N ILE A 428 -17.99 -93.86 -8.84
CA ILE A 428 -17.75 -92.44 -8.63
C ILE A 428 -17.94 -91.71 -9.96
N VAL A 429 -18.84 -90.72 -9.97
CA VAL A 429 -19.14 -89.90 -11.13
C VAL A 429 -18.96 -88.43 -10.77
N LEU A 430 -18.14 -87.73 -11.54
CA LEU A 430 -17.95 -86.28 -11.46
C LEU A 430 -18.69 -85.63 -12.61
N ASP A 431 -19.70 -84.82 -12.28
CA ASP A 431 -20.54 -84.15 -13.26
C ASP A 431 -21.12 -82.86 -12.67
N ASN A 432 -21.19 -81.80 -13.47
CA ASN A 432 -21.78 -80.51 -13.10
C ASN A 432 -21.23 -79.93 -11.77
N LYS A 433 -19.90 -79.98 -11.59
CA LYS A 433 -19.18 -79.53 -10.37
C LYS A 433 -19.64 -80.25 -9.09
N LYS A 434 -19.98 -81.53 -9.21
CA LYS A 434 -20.45 -82.36 -8.10
C LYS A 434 -19.85 -83.76 -8.18
N LEU A 435 -19.43 -84.25 -7.03
CA LEU A 435 -19.15 -85.66 -6.81
C LEU A 435 -20.47 -86.43 -6.57
N LYS A 436 -20.64 -87.56 -7.24
CA LYS A 436 -21.73 -88.51 -7.02
C LYS A 436 -21.13 -89.89 -6.78
N ILE A 437 -21.47 -90.52 -5.65
CA ILE A 437 -21.21 -91.94 -5.40
C ILE A 437 -22.50 -92.69 -5.68
N GLN A 438 -22.49 -93.60 -6.66
CA GLN A 438 -23.68 -94.30 -7.13
C GLN A 438 -23.76 -95.72 -6.60
N VAL A 439 -24.94 -96.14 -6.12
CA VAL A 439 -25.22 -97.56 -5.90
C VAL A 439 -25.87 -98.11 -7.16
N LYS A 440 -25.29 -99.15 -7.76
CA LYS A 440 -25.81 -99.81 -8.96
C LYS A 440 -26.24 -101.23 -8.62
N LYS A 441 -27.34 -101.69 -9.21
CA LYS A 441 -27.76 -103.09 -9.13
C LYS A 441 -27.05 -103.86 -10.23
N GLU A 442 -25.98 -104.53 -9.87
CA GLU A 442 -25.19 -105.35 -10.77
C GLU A 442 -24.49 -106.45 -9.97
N HIS A 443 -24.37 -107.63 -10.57
CA HIS A 443 -23.71 -108.76 -9.93
C HIS A 443 -22.19 -108.54 -9.94
N ALA A 444 -21.56 -108.68 -8.77
CA ALA A 444 -20.14 -108.46 -8.60
C ALA A 444 -19.54 -109.35 -7.51
N LYS A 445 -18.25 -109.69 -7.66
CA LYS A 445 -17.49 -110.51 -6.71
C LYS A 445 -16.57 -109.62 -5.89
N GLY A 446 -16.62 -109.76 -4.57
CA GLY A 446 -15.83 -108.96 -3.64
C GLY A 446 -15.39 -109.76 -2.42
N LYS A 447 -15.01 -109.04 -1.37
CA LYS A 447 -14.64 -109.62 -0.07
C LYS A 447 -15.59 -109.10 1.00
N VAL A 448 -16.02 -109.96 1.90
CA VAL A 448 -16.66 -109.60 3.17
C VAL A 448 -15.64 -109.81 4.29
N TRP A 449 -15.52 -108.85 5.20
CA TRP A 449 -14.81 -109.08 6.46
C TRP A 449 -15.74 -109.80 7.44
N ASN A 450 -15.26 -110.89 8.06
CA ASN A 450 -15.97 -111.63 9.10
C ASN A 450 -15.12 -111.71 10.38
N PRO A 451 -15.66 -111.41 11.58
CA PRO A 451 -14.88 -111.45 12.82
C PRO A 451 -14.25 -112.81 13.12
N ALA A 452 -14.95 -113.89 12.78
CA ALA A 452 -14.53 -115.25 13.08
C ALA A 452 -13.60 -115.84 12.01
N SER A 453 -13.70 -115.37 10.76
CA SER A 453 -13.06 -116.02 9.61
C SER A 453 -12.17 -115.10 8.76
N GLY A 454 -12.06 -113.82 9.12
CA GLY A 454 -11.30 -112.83 8.36
C GLY A 454 -11.96 -112.48 7.02
N PHE A 455 -11.15 -112.17 6.01
CA PHE A 455 -11.64 -111.77 4.68
C PHE A 455 -12.04 -112.98 3.84
N MET A 456 -13.31 -113.05 3.46
CA MET A 456 -13.86 -114.13 2.65
C MET A 456 -14.38 -113.62 1.30
N PRO A 457 -14.19 -114.34 0.19
CA PRO A 457 -14.84 -114.00 -1.07
C PRO A 457 -16.36 -114.12 -0.95
N ALA A 458 -17.11 -113.21 -1.58
CA ALA A 458 -18.57 -113.22 -1.60
C ALA A 458 -19.11 -112.64 -2.92
N ASP A 459 -20.28 -113.11 -3.31
CA ASP A 459 -21.08 -112.56 -4.41
C ASP A 459 -22.03 -111.47 -3.87
N PHE A 460 -22.15 -110.37 -4.60
CA PHE A 460 -22.98 -109.22 -4.27
C PHE A 460 -23.90 -108.87 -5.45
N GLU A 461 -25.10 -108.39 -5.13
CA GLU A 461 -26.11 -107.98 -6.12
C GLU A 461 -26.10 -106.46 -6.38
N TYR A 462 -25.23 -105.74 -5.68
CA TYR A 462 -25.06 -104.30 -5.81
C TYR A 462 -23.58 -103.93 -5.78
N THR A 463 -23.25 -102.80 -6.42
CA THR A 463 -21.95 -102.15 -6.31
C THR A 463 -22.11 -100.72 -5.79
N SER A 464 -21.09 -100.25 -5.08
CA SER A 464 -20.94 -98.86 -4.63
C SER A 464 -19.46 -98.49 -4.65
N ASP A 465 -19.11 -97.27 -4.24
CA ASP A 465 -17.73 -96.87 -3.99
C ASP A 465 -17.62 -95.98 -2.75
N MET A 466 -16.39 -95.64 -2.40
CA MET A 466 -16.04 -94.68 -1.35
C MET A 466 -14.87 -93.81 -1.80
N LEU A 467 -14.71 -92.65 -1.16
CA LEU A 467 -13.52 -91.81 -1.29
C LEU A 467 -12.87 -91.65 0.08
N CYS A 468 -11.55 -91.68 0.12
CA CYS A 468 -10.78 -91.47 1.34
C CYS A 468 -9.53 -90.62 1.05
N SER A 469 -9.19 -89.70 1.95
CA SER A 469 -7.98 -88.88 1.87
C SER A 469 -6.82 -89.47 2.69
N GLY A 470 -6.95 -90.67 3.26
CA GLY A 470 -6.03 -91.18 4.28
C GLY A 470 -4.59 -91.43 3.81
N GLU A 471 -4.30 -91.41 2.51
CA GLU A 471 -2.91 -91.46 2.01
C GLU A 471 -2.33 -90.07 1.69
N SER A 472 -3.17 -89.03 1.60
CA SER A 472 -2.80 -87.69 1.11
C SER A 472 -2.91 -86.60 2.17
N PHE A 473 -3.95 -86.65 3.01
CA PHE A 473 -4.28 -85.59 3.94
C PHE A 473 -4.88 -86.12 5.24
N TRP A 474 -4.31 -85.64 6.34
CA TRP A 474 -4.74 -85.88 7.71
C TRP A 474 -4.94 -84.54 8.42
N LEU A 475 -5.95 -84.48 9.30
CA LEU A 475 -6.24 -83.29 10.10
C LEU A 475 -6.30 -83.70 11.57
N GLU A 476 -5.45 -83.07 12.40
CA GLU A 476 -5.45 -83.29 13.85
C GLU A 476 -6.56 -82.46 14.52
N GLU A 477 -6.56 -81.15 14.27
CA GLU A 477 -7.58 -80.22 14.73
C GLU A 477 -7.93 -79.26 13.60
N GLY A 478 -9.20 -78.89 13.49
CA GLY A 478 -9.63 -77.88 12.55
C GLY A 478 -11.10 -77.94 12.24
N ILE A 479 -11.48 -77.20 11.20
CA ILE A 479 -12.86 -77.10 10.74
C ILE A 479 -12.98 -77.92 9.46
N VAL A 480 -13.85 -78.94 9.49
CA VAL A 480 -14.20 -79.73 8.31
C VAL A 480 -15.58 -79.32 7.83
N GLU A 481 -15.65 -78.84 6.58
CA GLU A 481 -16.90 -78.45 5.94
C GLU A 481 -17.08 -79.21 4.63
N ALA A 482 -18.31 -79.67 4.37
CA ALA A 482 -18.68 -80.28 3.11
C ALA A 482 -20.08 -79.85 2.69
N LYS A 483 -20.24 -79.48 1.42
CA LYS A 483 -21.54 -79.14 0.82
C LYS A 483 -22.18 -80.40 0.24
N ILE A 484 -23.01 -81.07 1.03
CA ILE A 484 -23.64 -82.33 0.65
C ILE A 484 -25.13 -82.11 0.38
N LEU A 485 -25.61 -82.56 -0.80
CA LEU A 485 -27.03 -82.57 -1.11
C LEU A 485 -27.74 -83.62 -0.24
N PHE A 486 -28.57 -83.18 0.69
CA PHE A 486 -29.33 -84.09 1.55
C PHE A 486 -30.52 -84.72 0.81
N ASN A 487 -30.32 -85.93 0.28
CA ASN A 487 -31.35 -86.69 -0.45
C ASN A 487 -31.36 -88.18 -0.06
N PRO A 488 -31.82 -88.54 1.16
CA PRO A 488 -31.81 -89.93 1.61
C PRO A 488 -32.77 -90.80 0.80
N VAL A 489 -32.29 -91.97 0.36
CA VAL A 489 -33.06 -92.99 -0.35
C VAL A 489 -33.26 -94.20 0.58
N LYS A 490 -34.43 -94.85 0.54
CA LYS A 490 -34.78 -95.90 1.51
C LYS A 490 -33.81 -97.09 1.50
N GLN A 491 -33.26 -97.40 0.32
CA GLN A 491 -32.41 -98.56 0.06
C GLN A 491 -30.92 -98.32 0.32
N VAL A 492 -30.50 -97.06 0.49
CA VAL A 492 -29.08 -96.68 0.54
C VAL A 492 -28.78 -96.00 1.87
N VAL A 493 -27.60 -96.29 2.42
CA VAL A 493 -27.01 -95.51 3.51
C VAL A 493 -25.77 -94.81 2.97
N SER A 494 -25.64 -93.50 3.22
CA SER A 494 -24.49 -92.70 2.85
C SER A 494 -23.80 -92.17 4.10
N PHE A 495 -22.47 -92.24 4.13
CA PHE A 495 -21.66 -91.82 5.26
C PHE A 495 -20.63 -90.77 4.84
N PHE A 496 -20.42 -89.77 5.69
CA PHE A 496 -19.24 -88.92 5.67
C PHE A 496 -18.69 -88.88 7.10
N TYR A 497 -17.47 -89.34 7.27
CA TYR A 497 -16.87 -89.54 8.58
C TYR A 497 -15.37 -89.28 8.54
N LEU A 498 -14.80 -89.06 9.73
CA LEU A 498 -13.38 -88.97 9.98
C LEU A 498 -12.95 -90.21 10.76
N LEU A 499 -11.83 -90.81 10.35
CA LEU A 499 -11.25 -91.98 11.00
C LEU A 499 -9.76 -91.73 11.22
N GLY A 500 -9.28 -92.03 12.44
CA GLY A 500 -7.88 -91.89 12.78
C GLY A 500 -7.03 -93.12 12.41
N GLU A 501 -5.80 -93.14 12.91
CA GLU A 501 -4.88 -94.29 12.82
C GLU A 501 -5.38 -95.55 13.55
N LYS A 502 -6.48 -95.45 14.29
CA LYS A 502 -7.18 -96.59 14.88
C LYS A 502 -8.57 -96.65 14.28
N ALA A 503 -9.10 -97.87 14.16
CA ALA A 503 -10.48 -98.10 13.72
C ALA A 503 -11.55 -97.46 14.65
N SER A 504 -11.15 -96.97 15.82
CA SER A 504 -11.98 -96.23 16.77
C SER A 504 -11.13 -95.24 17.57
N PRO A 505 -11.64 -94.03 17.91
CA PRO A 505 -12.98 -93.53 17.60
C PRO A 505 -13.14 -93.07 16.15
N GLN A 506 -14.33 -93.27 15.60
CA GLN A 506 -14.77 -92.69 14.33
C GLN A 506 -15.70 -91.50 14.63
N VAL A 507 -15.51 -90.39 13.92
CA VAL A 507 -16.36 -89.21 14.02
C VAL A 507 -17.26 -89.15 12.79
N ASN A 508 -18.53 -89.52 12.95
CA ASN A 508 -19.53 -89.44 11.89
C ASN A 508 -20.03 -88.00 11.74
N LEU A 509 -19.68 -87.35 10.63
CA LEU A 509 -20.12 -85.98 10.30
C LEU A 509 -21.51 -85.97 9.67
N LEU A 510 -21.80 -86.93 8.81
CA LEU A 510 -23.12 -87.12 8.19
C LEU A 510 -23.44 -88.60 8.00
N GLU A 511 -24.69 -88.95 8.29
CA GLU A 511 -25.30 -90.22 7.91
C GLU A 511 -26.67 -89.96 7.27
N MET A 512 -26.92 -90.53 6.09
CA MET A 512 -28.19 -90.40 5.37
C MET A 512 -28.75 -91.77 5.00
N GLY A 513 -29.99 -92.07 5.38
CA GLY A 513 -30.70 -93.32 5.04
C GLY A 513 -32.11 -93.35 5.64
N ALA A 514 -32.90 -94.40 5.38
CA ALA A 514 -34.26 -94.53 5.95
C ALA A 514 -34.30 -94.74 7.47
N LYS A 515 -33.22 -95.27 8.05
CA LYS A 515 -33.02 -95.38 9.50
C LYS A 515 -31.58 -95.00 9.79
N ASN A 516 -31.37 -94.12 10.77
CA ASN A 516 -30.03 -93.87 11.31
C ASN A 516 -29.59 -95.14 12.04
N ARG A 517 -28.45 -95.69 11.65
CA ARG A 517 -27.82 -96.85 12.26
C ARG A 517 -26.71 -96.34 13.18
N VAL A 518 -27.08 -95.98 14.41
CA VAL A 518 -26.11 -95.60 15.45
C VAL A 518 -25.05 -96.69 15.56
N GLY A 519 -23.80 -96.36 15.23
CA GLY A 519 -22.66 -97.27 15.36
C GLY A 519 -22.64 -98.42 14.36
N THR A 520 -22.72 -98.14 13.07
CA THR A 520 -22.41 -99.16 12.04
C THR A 520 -20.91 -99.20 11.75
N PHE A 521 -20.30 -100.31 12.18
CA PHE A 521 -19.19 -100.99 11.53
C PHE A 521 -19.64 -102.40 11.22
#